data_AF-A0A538QBT3-F1
#
_entry.id   AF-A0A538QBT3-F1
#
_cell.length_a   1.000
_cell.length_b   1.000
_cell.length_c   1.000
_cell.angle_alpha   90.00
_cell.angle_beta   90.00
_cell.angle_gamma   90.00
#
_symmetry.space_group_name_H-M   'P 1'
#
loop_
_entity.id
_entity.type
_entity.pdbx_description
1 polymer ?
#
loop_
_entity_poly.entity_id
_entity_poly.type
_entity_poly.pdbx_seq_one_letter_code
_entity_poly.pdbx_strand_id
1 'polypeptide(L)' 'MSDDRVFQGTPLQIVRAMQEISFGAEGLTAPQYIASIVADAQRFEGITLAATGTTDAELAASLINEMIRTGLARRG' A
#
# COMPACT_ATOMS: atom_id res chain seq x y z
N MET A 1 -13.37 4.11 3.85
CA MET A 1 -12.69 4.92 4.88
C MET A 1 -11.70 5.82 4.16
N SER A 2 -11.97 7.13 4.04
CA SER A 2 -10.91 8.07 3.66
C SER A 2 -10.18 8.41 4.93
N ASP A 3 -8.98 7.86 5.05
CA ASP A 3 -8.12 8.14 6.16
C ASP A 3 -7.31 9.40 5.83
N ASP A 4 -7.60 10.53 6.49
CA ASP A 4 -6.85 11.80 6.29
C ASP A 4 -5.43 11.75 6.88
N ARG A 5 -4.91 10.54 7.12
CA ARG A 5 -3.55 10.31 7.62
C ARG A 5 -2.52 10.65 6.54
N VAL A 6 -1.56 11.48 6.94
CA VAL A 6 -0.39 11.84 6.11
C VAL A 6 0.77 10.94 6.50
N PHE A 7 1.21 10.09 5.57
CA PHE A 7 2.44 9.32 5.72
C PHE A 7 3.60 10.04 5.03
N GLN A 8 4.78 10.01 5.66
CA GLN A 8 5.99 10.66 5.15
C GLN A 8 7.16 9.68 5.10
N GLY A 9 8.08 9.90 4.15
CA GLY A 9 9.30 9.11 3.98
C GLY A 9 9.37 8.42 2.62
N THR A 10 10.26 7.43 2.53
CA THR A 10 10.37 6.58 1.34
C THR A 10 9.12 5.72 1.16
N PRO A 11 8.82 5.23 -0.06
CA PRO A 11 7.66 4.37 -0.28
C PRO A 11 7.61 3.15 0.64
N LEU A 12 8.76 2.51 0.90
CA LEU A 12 8.83 1.38 1.80
C LEU A 12 8.52 1.76 3.26
N GLN A 13 9.00 2.91 3.73
CA GLN A 13 8.66 3.42 5.06
C GLN A 13 7.18 3.74 5.19
N ILE A 14 6.57 4.32 4.14
CA ILE A 14 5.13 4.59 4.11
C ILE A 14 4.34 3.29 4.21
N VAL A 15 4.67 2.28 3.41
CA VAL A 15 4.01 0.96 3.45
C VAL A 15 4.19 0.31 4.83
N ARG A 16 5.36 0.42 5.45
CA ARG A 16 5.57 -0.09 6.82
C ARG A 16 4.73 0.67 7.85
N ALA A 17 4.65 1.99 7.75
CA ALA A 17 3.79 2.78 8.63
C ALA A 17 2.31 2.44 8.46
N MET A 18 1.85 2.15 7.22
CA MET A 18 0.50 1.62 6.97
C MET A 18 0.32 0.23 7.60
N GLN A 19 1.33 -0.62 7.52
CA GLN A 19 1.31 -1.97 8.11
C GLN A 19 1.15 -1.92 9.63
N GLU A 20 1.91 -1.06 10.31
CA GLU A 20 1.91 -0.95 11.78
C GLU A 20 0.54 -0.61 12.37
N ILE A 21 -0.30 0.10 11.62
CA ILE A 21 -1.65 0.50 12.03
C ILE A 21 -2.76 -0.41 11.47
N SER A 22 -2.40 -1.37 10.62
CA SER A 22 -3.36 -2.24 9.95
C SER A 22 -3.68 -3.45 10.82
N PHE A 23 -4.96 -3.61 11.16
CA PHE A 23 -5.42 -4.76 11.91
C PHE A 23 -5.16 -6.06 11.13
N GLY A 24 -4.52 -7.04 11.77
CA GLY A 24 -4.21 -8.33 11.14
C GLY A 24 -2.98 -8.35 10.22
N ALA A 25 -2.23 -7.25 10.13
CA ALA A 25 -0.98 -7.20 9.36
C ALA A 25 0.28 -7.59 10.17
N GLU A 26 0.09 -7.97 11.43
CA GLU A 26 1.14 -8.40 12.35
C GLU A 26 1.89 -9.62 11.80
N GLY A 27 3.23 -9.55 11.79
CA GLY A 27 4.09 -10.64 11.33
C GLY A 27 4.22 -10.76 9.80
N LEU A 28 3.49 -9.97 9.01
CA LEU A 28 3.65 -9.98 7.55
C LEU A 28 4.97 -9.33 7.12
N THR A 29 5.59 -9.87 6.07
CA THR A 29 6.65 -9.17 5.35
C THR A 29 6.05 -8.03 4.52
N ALA A 30 6.88 -7.08 4.07
CA ALA A 30 6.40 -5.99 3.21
C ALA A 30 5.73 -6.52 1.93
N PRO A 31 6.31 -7.50 1.20
CA PRO A 31 5.64 -8.07 0.02
C PRO A 31 4.29 -8.73 0.34
N GLN A 32 4.18 -9.43 1.48
CA GLN A 32 2.93 -10.07 1.90
C GLN A 32 1.85 -9.03 2.22
N TYR A 33 2.22 -7.97 2.92
CA TYR A 33 1.31 -6.87 3.22
C TYR A 33 0.91 -6.07 1.97
N ILE A 34 1.82 -5.86 1.02
CA ILE A 34 1.50 -5.27 -0.29
C ILE A 34 0.49 -6.14 -1.04
N ALA A 35 0.70 -7.46 -1.05
CA ALA A 35 -0.24 -8.39 -1.68
C ALA A 35 -1.63 -8.37 -1.02
N SER A 36 -1.72 -8.22 0.31
CA SER A 36 -3.01 -8.08 0.98
C SER A 36 -3.71 -6.78 0.59
N ILE A 37 -3.00 -5.65 0.49
CA ILE A 37 -3.58 -4.38 0.00
C ILE A 37 -4.15 -4.54 -1.42
N VAL A 38 -3.43 -5.21 -2.31
CA VAL A 38 -3.90 -5.46 -3.69
C VAL A 38 -5.18 -6.30 -3.68
N ALA A 39 -5.22 -7.37 -2.87
CA ALA A 39 -6.39 -8.22 -2.75
C ALA A 39 -7.59 -7.47 -2.14
N ASP A 40 -7.35 -6.65 -1.12
CA ASP A 40 -8.39 -5.87 -0.44
C ASP A 40 -8.94 -4.76 -1.34
N ALA A 41 -8.07 -4.04 -2.07
CA ALA A 41 -8.50 -3.04 -3.04
C ALA A 41 -9.41 -3.66 -4.12
N GLN A 42 -9.09 -4.86 -4.59
CA GLN A 42 -9.93 -5.55 -5.56
C GLN A 42 -11.25 -6.04 -4.94
N ARG A 43 -11.20 -6.55 -3.70
CA ARG A 43 -12.36 -7.14 -3.03
C ARG A 43 -13.37 -6.10 -2.54
N PHE A 44 -12.89 -5.01 -1.95
CA PHE A 44 -13.73 -4.02 -1.27
C PHE A 44 -13.98 -2.77 -2.11
N GLU A 45 -13.00 -2.33 -2.89
CA GLU A 45 -13.11 -1.12 -3.71
C GLU A 45 -13.33 -1.44 -5.20
N GLY A 46 -13.20 -2.70 -5.62
CA GLY A 46 -13.31 -3.12 -7.02
C GLY A 46 -12.15 -2.62 -7.89
N ILE A 47 -11.05 -2.16 -7.28
CA ILE A 47 -9.92 -1.53 -7.96
C ILE A 47 -8.77 -2.55 -8.12
N THR A 48 -8.30 -2.70 -9.35
CA THR A 48 -7.10 -3.49 -9.64
C THR A 48 -5.85 -2.64 -9.46
N LEU A 49 -4.99 -3.03 -8.53
CA LEU A 49 -3.68 -2.42 -8.30
C LEU A 49 -2.57 -3.33 -8.84
N ALA A 50 -1.67 -2.80 -9.67
CA ALA A 50 -0.53 -3.53 -10.20
C ALA A 50 0.77 -3.19 -9.45
N ALA A 51 1.01 -3.83 -8.31
CA ALA A 51 2.28 -3.70 -7.60
C ALA A 51 3.36 -4.60 -8.26
N THR A 52 4.32 -3.99 -8.94
CA THR A 52 5.42 -4.68 -9.63
C THR A 52 6.78 -4.29 -9.05
N GLY A 53 7.77 -5.16 -9.16
CA GLY A 53 9.09 -4.93 -8.61
C GLY A 53 9.79 -6.24 -8.22
N THR A 54 11.11 -6.16 -8.07
CA THR A 54 11.97 -7.26 -7.63
C THR A 54 12.48 -7.07 -6.21
N THR A 55 12.45 -5.84 -5.71
CA THR A 55 12.80 -5.49 -4.33
C THR A 55 11.59 -4.94 -3.58
N ASP A 56 11.62 -5.02 -2.25
CA ASP A 56 10.60 -4.43 -1.38
C ASP A 56 10.38 -2.94 -1.65
N ALA A 57 11.47 -2.21 -1.95
CA ALA A 57 11.42 -0.78 -2.25
C ALA A 57 10.71 -0.50 -3.59
N GLU A 58 11.00 -1.29 -4.62
CA GLU A 58 10.34 -1.20 -5.93
C GLU A 58 8.85 -1.54 -5.82
N LEU A 59 8.52 -2.63 -5.12
CA LEU A 59 7.13 -3.04 -4.89
C LEU A 59 6.35 -1.96 -4.13
N ALA A 60 6.92 -1.40 -3.08
CA ALA A 60 6.30 -0.33 -2.31
C ALA A 60 6.10 0.94 -3.17
N ALA A 61 7.10 1.34 -3.95
CA ALA A 61 6.99 2.47 -4.85
C ALA A 61 5.91 2.27 -5.92
N SER A 62 5.85 1.07 -6.51
CA SER A 62 4.82 0.71 -7.48
C SER A 62 3.42 0.75 -6.85
N LEU A 63 3.25 0.17 -5.66
CA LEU A 63 1.97 0.19 -4.96
C LEU A 63 1.49 1.61 -4.69
N ILE A 64 2.33 2.47 -4.10
CA ILE A 64 1.96 3.86 -3.76
C ILE A 64 1.57 4.64 -5.02
N ASN A 65 2.31 4.47 -6.12
CA ASN A 65 1.97 5.10 -7.40
C ASN A 65 0.62 4.63 -7.94
N GLU A 66 0.32 3.33 -7.84
CA GLU A 66 -0.99 2.78 -8.24
C GLU A 66 -2.13 3.28 -7.36
N MET A 67 -1.93 3.37 -6.05
CA MET A 67 -2.92 3.94 -5.13
C MET A 67 -3.21 5.41 -5.46
N ILE A 68 -2.18 6.19 -5.82
CA ILE A 68 -2.36 7.57 -6.28
C ILE A 68 -3.09 7.63 -7.63
N ARG A 69 -2.68 6.78 -8.59
CA ARG A 69 -3.28 6.73 -9.94
C ARG A 69 -4.77 6.39 -9.90
N THR A 70 -5.16 5.50 -8.99
CA THR A 70 -6.56 5.04 -8.82
C THR A 70 -7.37 5.92 -7.88
N GLY A 71 -6.75 6.91 -7.24
CA GLY A 71 -7.42 7.84 -6.32
C GLY A 71 -7.63 7.31 -4.90
N LEU A 72 -7.11 6.12 -4.58
CA LEU A 72 -7.08 5.56 -3.22
C LEU A 72 -6.15 6.34 -2.29
N ALA A 73 -5.13 7.00 -2.84
CA ALA A 73 -4.25 7.92 -2.13
C ALA A 73 -4.07 9.22 -2.93
N ARG A 74 -3.57 10.27 -2.28
CA ARG A 74 -3.23 11.54 -2.92
C ARG A 74 -1.86 12.01 -2.44
N ARG A 75 -1.13 12.71 -3.30
CA ARG A 75 0.08 13.43 -2.89
C ARG A 75 -0.35 14.72 -2.19
N GLY A 76 0.11 14.90 -0.96
CA GLY A 76 0.00 16.13 -0.18
C GLY A 76 1.19 17.05 -0.38
#